data_AF-A0A958C7S5-F1
#
_entry.id   AF-A0A958C7S5-F1
#
_cell.length_a   1.000
_cell.length_b   1.000
_cell.length_c   1.000
_cell.angle_alpha   90.00
_cell.angle_beta   90.00
_cell.angle_gamma   90.00
#
_symmetry.space_group_name_H-M   'P 1'
#
loop_
_entity.id
_entity.type
_entity.pdbx_description
1 polymer ?
#
loop_
_entity_poly.entity_id
_entity_poly.type
_entity_poly.pdbx_seq_one_letter_code
_entity_poly.pdbx_strand_id
1 'polypeptide(L)'
;AAVILLLIGSTLSLRAFWSDPQLRSDDHRAAVRELADRWRPGDAILVNSGYAYPALLTYWPGPPIGWLGRLTDFDRSVVHQAGGLPVVVQTGHVDGNADLGWGDPRSDFYALPAEVMQSKLAELGIASNRIWHYRIYDTVNDPSGQIRTALAAASTAIDDQVFPGEANLRVQLWQTIRSLLSSYAPPPLATFDGWLTLGLAPDALPDQVTGGQSLDIADVRWTRPPELAGQDVAISLRLVNETGEVWAASDERLGGNQLDMGDATLLDQPLHLTVPAGTPPIRYDLMLVVYDPLTGEPLATTPDGADSVVLGQVTVLPTTQSTASRPLADFGALQLMEATSPASVVSAGDSIPVELLWRSDQGMTSQPLVIVVQLVDEQGKVVAGLEEEPLQGRYPTTSWQAEEIVRDRHWLRVPVNTAPGAYQLIVGAYGAADRERLQTRSGPFGLRSSDHAAIKTIEIR
;
A
#
# COMPACT_ATOMS: atom_id res chain seq x y z
N ALA A 1 -29.73 -36.86 25.66
CA ALA A 1 -29.80 -37.19 24.22
C ALA A 1 -30.12 -35.97 23.36
N ALA A 2 -31.29 -35.34 23.49
CA ALA A 2 -31.69 -34.18 22.67
C ALA A 2 -30.71 -32.99 22.73
N VAL A 3 -30.25 -32.61 23.93
CA VAL A 3 -29.27 -31.51 24.10
C VAL A 3 -27.93 -31.82 23.41
N ILE A 4 -27.49 -33.07 23.46
CA ILE A 4 -26.24 -33.51 22.83
C ILE A 4 -26.36 -33.46 21.30
N LEU A 5 -27.50 -33.92 20.75
CA LEU A 5 -27.76 -33.83 19.31
C LEU A 5 -27.83 -32.38 18.83
N LEU A 6 -28.43 -31.49 19.62
CA LEU A 6 -28.50 -30.06 19.31
C LEU A 6 -27.10 -29.41 19.33
N LEU A 7 -26.28 -29.73 20.34
CA LEU A 7 -24.89 -29.27 20.41
C LEU A 7 -24.06 -29.77 19.21
N ILE A 8 -24.16 -31.06 18.87
CA ILE A 8 -23.46 -31.62 17.71
C ILE A 8 -23.92 -30.93 16.41
N GLY A 9 -25.23 -30.77 16.22
CA GLY A 9 -25.79 -30.07 15.06
C GLY A 9 -25.31 -28.62 14.96
N SER A 10 -25.33 -27.88 16.06
CA SER A 10 -24.82 -26.51 16.10
C SER A 10 -23.32 -26.43 15.85
N THR A 11 -22.52 -27.35 16.40
CA THR A 11 -21.07 -27.39 16.14
C THR A 11 -20.77 -27.73 14.68
N LEU A 12 -21.49 -28.68 14.09
CA LEU A 12 -21.35 -29.01 12.66
C LEU A 12 -21.77 -27.84 11.77
N SER A 13 -22.88 -27.17 12.10
CA SER A 13 -23.36 -25.98 11.37
C SER A 13 -22.38 -24.81 11.49
N LEU A 14 -21.84 -24.54 12.68
CA LEU A 14 -20.87 -23.47 12.88
C LEU A 14 -19.55 -23.79 12.17
N ARG A 15 -19.11 -25.05 12.23
CA ARG A 15 -17.93 -25.51 11.49
C ARG A 15 -18.15 -25.34 9.98
N ALA A 16 -19.30 -25.75 9.46
CA ALA A 16 -19.63 -25.55 8.04
C ALA A 16 -19.64 -24.06 7.66
N PHE A 17 -20.29 -23.21 8.47
CA PHE A 17 -20.31 -21.75 8.24
C PHE A 17 -18.90 -21.14 8.14
N TRP A 18 -17.94 -21.60 8.93
CA TRP A 18 -16.56 -21.08 8.91
C TRP A 18 -15.61 -21.77 7.93
N SER A 19 -15.92 -22.98 7.44
CA SER A 19 -14.99 -23.78 6.65
C SER A 19 -15.48 -24.17 5.25
N ASP A 20 -16.78 -24.08 4.99
CA ASP A 20 -17.34 -24.33 3.67
C ASP A 20 -17.08 -23.11 2.76
N PRO A 21 -16.35 -23.27 1.65
CA PRO A 21 -16.13 -22.20 0.69
C PRO A 21 -17.43 -21.60 0.13
N GLN A 22 -18.54 -22.35 0.08
CA GLN A 22 -19.83 -21.88 -0.42
C GLN A 22 -20.53 -20.91 0.54
N LEU A 23 -20.22 -20.97 1.84
CA LEU A 23 -20.81 -20.10 2.87
C LEU A 23 -19.91 -18.93 3.25
N ARG A 24 -18.81 -18.73 2.51
CA ARG A 24 -17.85 -17.68 2.77
C ARG A 24 -18.47 -16.32 2.46
N SER A 25 -18.48 -15.42 3.45
CA SER A 25 -18.87 -14.02 3.24
C SER A 25 -17.97 -13.34 2.21
N ASP A 26 -18.52 -12.36 1.50
CA ASP A 26 -17.76 -11.55 0.54
C ASP A 26 -16.57 -10.87 1.22
N ASP A 27 -15.37 -11.05 0.65
CA ASP A 27 -14.13 -10.48 1.18
C ASP A 27 -13.98 -9.00 0.81
N HIS A 28 -14.90 -8.18 1.35
CA HIS A 28 -14.87 -6.72 1.20
C HIS A 28 -13.56 -6.13 1.68
N ARG A 29 -12.92 -6.72 2.69
CA ARG A 29 -11.68 -6.19 3.26
C ARG A 29 -10.52 -6.31 2.27
N ALA A 30 -10.35 -7.48 1.63
CA ALA A 30 -9.34 -7.63 0.59
C ALA A 30 -9.63 -6.74 -0.63
N ALA A 31 -10.90 -6.69 -1.07
CA ALA A 31 -11.31 -5.87 -2.20
C ALA A 31 -11.04 -4.37 -1.99
N VAL A 32 -11.33 -3.85 -0.79
CA VAL A 32 -11.12 -2.44 -0.47
C VAL A 32 -9.64 -2.12 -0.30
N ARG A 33 -8.82 -3.03 0.22
CA ARG A 33 -7.36 -2.84 0.27
C ARG A 33 -6.76 -2.77 -1.12
N GLU A 34 -7.06 -3.74 -2.00
CA GLU A 34 -6.58 -3.73 -3.39
C GLU A 34 -6.96 -2.42 -4.10
N LEU A 35 -8.22 -1.97 -3.92
CA LEU A 35 -8.68 -0.70 -4.48
C LEU A 35 -7.89 0.48 -3.89
N ALA A 36 -7.74 0.56 -2.57
CA ALA A 36 -7.10 1.68 -1.89
C ALA A 36 -5.60 1.78 -2.19
N ASP A 37 -4.91 0.65 -2.29
CA ASP A 37 -3.47 0.58 -2.61
C ASP A 37 -3.17 1.13 -4.01
N ARG A 38 -4.17 1.07 -4.91
CA ARG A 38 -4.05 1.45 -6.32
C ARG A 38 -4.83 2.70 -6.71
N TRP A 39 -5.66 3.22 -5.82
CA TRP A 39 -6.39 4.46 -6.01
C TRP A 39 -5.43 5.65 -6.05
N ARG A 40 -5.73 6.61 -6.92
CA ARG A 40 -4.92 7.82 -7.12
C ARG A 40 -5.82 9.05 -7.14
N PRO A 41 -5.33 10.24 -6.76
CA PRO A 41 -6.05 11.49 -6.93
C PRO A 41 -6.58 11.67 -8.37
N GLY A 42 -7.86 11.99 -8.50
CA GLY A 42 -8.54 12.12 -9.80
C GLY A 42 -9.25 10.86 -10.30
N ASP A 43 -9.09 9.73 -9.61
CA ASP A 43 -9.93 8.55 -9.80
C ASP A 43 -11.28 8.70 -9.09
N ALA A 44 -12.35 8.17 -9.70
CA ALA A 44 -13.64 7.99 -9.04
C ALA A 44 -13.88 6.53 -8.66
N ILE A 45 -14.63 6.31 -7.58
CA ILE A 45 -15.04 4.99 -7.10
C ILE A 45 -16.54 4.85 -7.33
N LEU A 46 -16.95 4.08 -8.32
CA LEU A 46 -18.33 3.74 -8.61
C LEU A 46 -18.73 2.46 -7.85
N VAL A 47 -19.69 2.57 -6.94
CA VAL A 47 -20.17 1.45 -6.12
C VAL A 47 -21.49 0.92 -6.68
N ASN A 48 -21.53 -0.38 -6.96
CA ASN A 48 -22.79 -1.05 -7.29
C ASN A 48 -23.67 -1.17 -6.05
N SER A 49 -24.79 -0.46 -6.06
CA SER A 49 -25.78 -0.40 -4.98
C SER A 49 -25.41 0.44 -3.75
N GLY A 50 -26.43 1.10 -3.21
CA GLY A 50 -26.37 1.84 -1.95
C GLY A 50 -26.03 0.99 -0.72
N TYR A 51 -26.28 -0.32 -0.66
CA TYR A 51 -25.93 -1.06 0.57
C TYR A 51 -24.45 -1.46 0.64
N ALA A 52 -23.68 -1.38 -0.46
CA ALA A 52 -22.30 -1.88 -0.51
C ALA A 52 -21.26 -0.83 -0.07
N TYR A 53 -21.56 0.47 -0.22
CA TYR A 53 -20.62 1.52 0.17
C TYR A 53 -20.27 1.53 1.67
N PRO A 54 -21.15 1.17 2.64
CA PRO A 54 -20.76 1.15 4.05
C PRO A 54 -19.60 0.18 4.31
N ALA A 55 -19.57 -0.98 3.64
CA ALA A 55 -18.45 -1.91 3.74
C ALA A 55 -17.16 -1.31 3.15
N LEU A 56 -17.28 -0.62 2.01
CA LEU A 56 -16.16 0.12 1.42
C LEU A 56 -15.61 1.17 2.38
N LEU A 57 -16.47 2.03 2.94
CA LEU A 57 -16.07 3.07 3.89
C LEU A 57 -15.49 2.51 5.19
N THR A 58 -16.05 1.40 5.67
CA THR A 58 -15.59 0.76 6.92
C THR A 58 -14.17 0.22 6.79
N TYR A 59 -13.81 -0.32 5.62
CA TYR A 59 -12.50 -0.92 5.39
C TYR A 59 -11.52 -0.01 4.67
N TRP A 60 -11.92 1.22 4.30
CA TRP A 60 -11.07 2.17 3.58
C TRP A 60 -9.88 2.59 4.46
N PRO A 61 -8.64 2.22 4.09
CA PRO A 61 -7.45 2.60 4.85
C PRO A 61 -6.85 3.93 4.38
N GLY A 62 -7.37 4.50 3.28
CA GLY A 62 -6.82 5.68 2.62
C GLY A 62 -7.27 7.01 3.23
N PRO A 63 -7.04 8.13 2.52
CA PRO A 63 -7.44 9.46 2.99
C PRO A 63 -8.98 9.56 3.16
N PRO A 64 -9.46 10.53 3.96
CA PRO A 64 -10.89 10.75 4.13
C PRO A 64 -11.61 10.93 2.79
N ILE A 65 -12.83 10.40 2.68
CA ILE A 65 -13.64 10.55 1.48
C ILE A 65 -14.01 12.02 1.28
N GLY A 66 -13.65 12.58 0.13
CA GLY A 66 -13.92 13.98 -0.22
C GLY A 66 -15.35 14.21 -0.66
N TRP A 67 -15.98 13.21 -1.28
CA TRP A 67 -17.38 13.26 -1.67
C TRP A 67 -18.01 11.87 -1.69
N LEU A 68 -19.23 11.77 -1.17
CA LEU A 68 -20.07 10.58 -1.22
C LEU A 68 -21.47 11.00 -1.64
N GLY A 69 -21.99 10.40 -2.70
CA GLY A 69 -23.35 10.68 -3.16
C GLY A 69 -23.81 9.75 -4.27
N ARG A 70 -25.07 9.93 -4.67
CA ARG A 70 -25.66 9.16 -5.77
C ARG A 70 -25.12 9.63 -7.12
N LEU A 71 -25.13 8.74 -8.09
CA LEU A 71 -24.78 9.06 -9.48
C LEU A 71 -25.67 10.18 -10.06
N THR A 72 -26.92 10.29 -9.62
CA THR A 72 -27.84 11.37 -10.04
C THR A 72 -27.44 12.73 -9.51
N ASP A 73 -26.79 12.77 -8.35
CA ASP A 73 -26.39 13.98 -7.64
C ASP A 73 -24.97 14.40 -8.00
N PHE A 74 -24.25 13.54 -8.73
CA PHE A 74 -22.93 13.84 -9.27
C PHE A 74 -23.00 14.92 -10.34
N ASP A 75 -22.06 15.86 -10.26
CA ASP A 75 -21.72 16.79 -11.32
C ASP A 75 -20.20 16.86 -11.47
N ARG A 76 -19.73 17.33 -12.63
CA ARG A 76 -18.30 17.29 -12.98
C ARG A 76 -17.41 18.11 -12.03
N SER A 77 -17.96 19.10 -11.34
CA SER A 77 -17.18 19.93 -10.42
C SER A 77 -16.80 19.18 -9.14
N VAL A 78 -17.51 18.10 -8.79
CA VAL A 78 -17.26 17.28 -7.60
C VAL A 78 -15.81 16.77 -7.55
N VAL A 79 -15.29 16.24 -8.67
CA VAL A 79 -13.92 15.69 -8.71
C VAL A 79 -12.87 16.76 -8.42
N HIS A 80 -13.08 17.97 -8.93
CA HIS A 80 -12.22 19.11 -8.65
C HIS A 80 -12.38 19.62 -7.22
N GLN A 81 -13.62 19.72 -6.72
CA GLN A 81 -13.92 20.19 -5.36
C GLN A 81 -13.41 19.24 -4.28
N ALA A 82 -13.35 17.94 -4.56
CA ALA A 82 -12.78 16.95 -3.65
C ALA A 82 -11.27 17.18 -3.40
N GLY A 83 -10.59 18.01 -4.20
CA GLY A 83 -9.23 18.47 -3.91
C GLY A 83 -8.21 17.34 -3.84
N GLY A 84 -8.39 16.29 -4.66
CA GLY A 84 -7.54 15.11 -4.65
C GLY A 84 -7.90 14.08 -3.58
N LEU A 85 -9.05 14.20 -2.92
CA LEU A 85 -9.62 13.16 -2.05
C LEU A 85 -10.53 12.19 -2.85
N PRO A 86 -10.78 10.97 -2.34
CA PRO A 86 -11.66 10.00 -2.97
C PRO A 86 -13.08 10.52 -3.20
N VAL A 87 -13.59 10.29 -4.41
CA VAL A 87 -14.99 10.54 -4.81
C VAL A 87 -15.70 9.20 -4.95
N VAL A 88 -16.64 8.93 -4.04
CA VAL A 88 -17.43 7.68 -4.02
C VAL A 88 -18.82 7.96 -4.58
N VAL A 89 -19.12 7.35 -5.72
CA VAL A 89 -20.38 7.51 -6.44
C VAL A 89 -21.21 6.23 -6.32
N GLN A 90 -22.38 6.34 -5.71
CA GLN A 90 -23.32 5.22 -5.56
C GLN A 90 -24.19 5.12 -6.81
N THR A 91 -24.31 3.91 -7.35
CA THR A 91 -25.31 3.63 -8.39
C THR A 91 -26.65 3.23 -7.77
N GLY A 92 -27.73 3.45 -8.52
CA GLY A 92 -29.07 2.96 -8.19
C GLY A 92 -29.42 1.69 -8.99
N HIS A 93 -30.64 1.20 -8.79
CA HIS A 93 -31.17 0.07 -9.56
C HIS A 93 -31.56 0.52 -10.96
N VAL A 94 -30.85 0.03 -11.97
CA VAL A 94 -31.11 0.38 -13.36
C VAL A 94 -32.50 -0.10 -13.77
N ASP A 95 -33.35 0.82 -14.20
CA ASP A 95 -34.77 0.60 -14.52
C ASP A 95 -35.56 -0.10 -13.39
N GLY A 96 -35.12 0.13 -12.15
CA GLY A 96 -35.81 -0.34 -10.95
C GLY A 96 -37.14 0.36 -10.71
N ASN A 97 -37.97 -0.19 -9.82
CA ASN A 97 -39.25 0.40 -9.44
C ASN A 97 -39.05 1.79 -8.80
N ALA A 98 -39.80 2.81 -9.26
CA ALA A 98 -39.72 4.17 -8.73
C ALA A 98 -39.97 4.27 -7.21
N ASP A 99 -40.68 3.30 -6.61
CA ASP A 99 -40.95 3.24 -5.17
C ASP A 99 -39.80 2.65 -4.33
N LEU A 100 -38.68 2.24 -4.95
CA LEU A 100 -37.48 1.78 -4.23
C LEU A 100 -37.03 2.85 -3.22
N GLY A 101 -36.59 2.41 -2.04
CA GLY A 101 -36.21 3.32 -0.95
C GLY A 101 -37.40 4.02 -0.32
N TRP A 102 -38.61 3.47 -0.49
CA TRP A 102 -39.89 4.05 -0.04
C TRP A 102 -40.19 5.41 -0.69
N GLY A 103 -39.60 5.67 -1.87
CA GLY A 103 -39.68 6.96 -2.55
C GLY A 103 -38.95 8.09 -1.81
N ASP A 104 -38.13 7.80 -0.77
CA ASP A 104 -37.35 8.84 -0.09
C ASP A 104 -36.24 9.34 -1.03
N PRO A 105 -36.24 10.64 -1.40
CA PRO A 105 -35.20 11.23 -2.25
C PRO A 105 -33.81 11.25 -1.60
N ARG A 106 -33.64 10.73 -0.37
CA ARG A 106 -32.35 10.56 0.32
C ARG A 106 -31.93 9.10 0.48
N SER A 107 -32.75 8.12 0.09
CA SER A 107 -32.39 6.70 0.18
C SER A 107 -31.20 6.34 -0.72
N ASP A 108 -30.18 5.70 -0.19
CA ASP A 108 -29.11 5.11 -1.02
C ASP A 108 -29.61 3.96 -1.92
N PHE A 109 -30.82 3.47 -1.68
CA PHE A 109 -31.52 2.47 -2.48
C PHE A 109 -32.62 3.12 -3.34
N TYR A 110 -32.30 3.44 -4.60
CA TYR A 110 -33.16 4.24 -5.47
C TYR A 110 -33.24 3.69 -6.90
N ALA A 111 -34.32 4.02 -7.61
CA ALA A 111 -34.46 3.73 -9.04
C ALA A 111 -33.59 4.66 -9.88
N LEU A 112 -32.90 4.08 -10.86
CA LEU A 112 -32.03 4.79 -11.77
C LEU A 112 -32.47 4.50 -13.22
N PRO A 113 -33.21 5.41 -13.87
CA PRO A 113 -33.58 5.22 -15.28
C PRO A 113 -32.33 5.07 -16.16
N ALA A 114 -32.35 4.12 -17.11
CA ALA A 114 -31.20 3.83 -17.96
C ALA A 114 -30.65 5.06 -18.71
N GLU A 115 -31.51 5.93 -19.22
CA GLU A 115 -31.09 7.16 -19.91
C GLU A 115 -30.31 8.11 -18.97
N VAL A 116 -30.78 8.25 -17.72
CA VAL A 116 -30.11 9.06 -16.70
C VAL A 116 -28.78 8.44 -16.30
N MET A 117 -28.74 7.11 -16.13
CA MET A 117 -27.51 6.36 -15.87
C MET A 117 -26.45 6.61 -16.95
N GLN A 118 -26.82 6.47 -18.23
CA GLN A 118 -25.89 6.67 -19.35
C GLN A 118 -25.33 8.09 -19.37
N SER A 119 -26.21 9.10 -19.25
CA SER A 119 -25.79 10.51 -19.21
C SER A 119 -24.84 10.79 -18.04
N LYS A 120 -25.16 10.29 -16.84
CA LYS A 120 -24.37 10.55 -15.64
C LYS A 120 -23.06 9.77 -15.59
N LEU A 121 -23.02 8.53 -16.08
CA LEU A 121 -21.75 7.81 -16.24
C LEU A 121 -20.84 8.49 -17.26
N ALA A 122 -21.39 9.05 -18.35
CA ALA A 122 -20.61 9.83 -19.29
C ALA A 122 -20.03 11.11 -18.65
N GLU A 123 -20.81 11.81 -17.82
CA GLU A 123 -20.31 12.95 -17.03
C GLU A 123 -19.18 12.53 -16.08
N LEU A 124 -19.32 11.41 -15.38
CA LEU A 124 -18.31 10.86 -14.48
C LEU A 124 -17.00 10.52 -15.22
N GLY A 125 -17.13 9.88 -16.39
CA GLY A 125 -15.99 9.54 -17.25
C GLY A 125 -15.25 10.76 -17.79
N ILE A 126 -15.94 11.87 -18.05
CA ILE A 126 -15.32 13.13 -18.48
C ILE A 126 -14.60 13.84 -17.33
N ALA A 127 -15.08 13.66 -16.09
CA ALA A 127 -14.54 14.33 -14.91
C ALA A 127 -13.35 13.58 -14.27
N SER A 128 -13.25 12.26 -14.47
CA SER A 128 -12.30 11.39 -13.77
C SER A 128 -11.24 10.85 -14.73
N ASN A 129 -10.03 10.55 -14.22
CA ASN A 129 -8.97 9.93 -15.02
C ASN A 129 -9.21 8.43 -15.19
N ARG A 130 -9.60 7.76 -14.10
CA ARG A 130 -9.99 6.36 -14.08
C ARG A 130 -11.25 6.19 -13.24
N ILE A 131 -11.96 5.09 -13.46
CA ILE A 131 -13.12 4.70 -12.66
C ILE A 131 -12.84 3.32 -12.07
N TRP A 132 -12.83 3.25 -10.74
CA TRP A 132 -12.88 1.99 -10.00
C TRP A 132 -14.34 1.56 -9.88
N HIS A 133 -14.69 0.40 -10.43
CA HIS A 133 -16.01 -0.17 -10.31
C HIS A 133 -16.02 -1.25 -9.22
N TYR A 134 -16.53 -0.88 -8.04
CA TYR A 134 -16.76 -1.79 -6.92
C TYR A 134 -18.07 -2.53 -7.14
N ARG A 135 -17.98 -3.68 -7.82
CA ARG A 135 -19.11 -4.41 -8.40
C ARG A 135 -19.51 -5.59 -7.51
N ILE A 136 -20.74 -5.56 -7.00
CA ILE A 136 -21.31 -6.63 -6.19
C ILE A 136 -22.85 -6.60 -6.30
N TYR A 137 -23.50 -7.77 -6.22
CA TYR A 137 -24.97 -7.93 -6.38
C TYR A 137 -25.56 -7.22 -7.62
N ASP A 138 -24.84 -7.28 -8.73
CA ASP A 138 -25.27 -6.68 -9.99
C ASP A 138 -26.46 -7.42 -10.64
N THR A 139 -26.70 -8.69 -10.28
CA THR A 139 -27.92 -9.42 -10.66
C THR A 139 -29.21 -8.73 -10.21
N VAL A 140 -29.14 -7.84 -9.22
CA VAL A 140 -30.29 -7.08 -8.69
C VAL A 140 -30.23 -5.61 -9.11
N ASN A 141 -29.04 -5.00 -9.10
CA ASN A 141 -28.88 -3.56 -9.37
C ASN A 141 -28.73 -3.25 -10.86
N ASP A 142 -28.17 -4.17 -11.63
CA ASP A 142 -27.90 -4.04 -13.05
C ASP A 142 -28.13 -5.38 -13.77
N PRO A 143 -29.36 -5.95 -13.69
CA PRO A 143 -29.65 -7.31 -14.14
C PRO A 143 -29.33 -7.52 -15.62
N SER A 144 -29.50 -6.48 -16.43
CA SER A 144 -29.23 -6.48 -17.86
C SER A 144 -27.80 -6.04 -18.22
N GLY A 145 -26.98 -5.68 -17.23
CA GLY A 145 -25.58 -5.29 -17.45
C GLY A 145 -25.37 -3.92 -18.10
N GLN A 146 -26.35 -3.02 -18.03
CA GLN A 146 -26.33 -1.72 -18.69
C GLN A 146 -25.20 -0.81 -18.17
N ILE A 147 -24.87 -0.85 -16.87
CA ILE A 147 -23.74 -0.07 -16.32
C ILE A 147 -22.43 -0.56 -16.94
N ARG A 148 -22.25 -1.89 -17.01
CA ARG A 148 -21.02 -2.49 -17.60
C ARG A 148 -20.91 -2.18 -19.09
N THR A 149 -22.03 -2.27 -19.82
CA THR A 149 -22.08 -1.89 -21.24
C THR A 149 -21.76 -0.41 -21.43
N ALA A 150 -22.28 0.48 -20.59
CA ALA A 150 -21.99 1.91 -20.66
C ALA A 150 -20.53 2.23 -20.36
N LEU A 151 -19.93 1.59 -19.34
CA LEU A 151 -18.50 1.72 -19.05
C LEU A 151 -17.66 1.24 -20.25
N ALA A 152 -17.90 0.03 -20.75
CA ALA A 152 -17.15 -0.52 -21.88
C ALA A 152 -17.30 0.27 -23.19
N ALA A 153 -18.40 1.00 -23.38
CA ALA A 153 -18.62 1.84 -24.56
C ALA A 153 -17.82 3.15 -24.53
N ALA A 154 -17.41 3.64 -23.35
CA ALA A 154 -16.81 4.96 -23.16
C ALA A 154 -15.43 4.93 -22.46
N SER A 155 -14.92 3.74 -22.14
CA SER A 155 -13.68 3.54 -21.40
C SER A 155 -13.03 2.20 -21.77
N THR A 156 -11.75 2.06 -21.43
CA THR A 156 -10.99 0.82 -21.64
C THR A 156 -10.82 0.09 -20.31
N ALA A 157 -11.20 -1.18 -20.24
CA ALA A 157 -10.93 -1.99 -19.05
C ALA A 157 -9.42 -2.23 -18.90
N ILE A 158 -8.88 -1.92 -17.73
CA ILE A 158 -7.47 -2.10 -17.35
C ILE A 158 -7.33 -3.31 -16.43
N ASP A 159 -8.28 -3.47 -15.51
CA ASP A 159 -8.22 -4.54 -14.50
C ASP A 159 -9.61 -5.08 -14.14
N ASP A 160 -9.68 -6.36 -13.80
CA ASP A 160 -10.85 -7.06 -13.28
C ASP A 160 -10.40 -8.15 -12.31
N GLN A 161 -10.64 -7.92 -11.03
CA GLN A 161 -10.30 -8.85 -9.96
C GLN A 161 -11.56 -9.36 -9.28
N VAL A 162 -11.60 -10.67 -9.04
CA VAL A 162 -12.68 -11.35 -8.33
C VAL A 162 -12.24 -11.67 -6.91
N PHE A 163 -13.06 -11.32 -5.93
CA PHE A 163 -12.83 -11.61 -4.53
C PHE A 163 -13.75 -12.75 -4.07
N PRO A 164 -13.28 -13.64 -3.17
CA PRO A 164 -14.10 -14.75 -2.67
C PRO A 164 -15.38 -14.26 -2.01
N GLY A 165 -16.49 -14.96 -2.26
CA GLY A 165 -17.80 -14.64 -1.68
C GLY A 165 -18.96 -15.11 -2.54
N GLU A 166 -20.15 -15.20 -1.95
CA GLU A 166 -21.38 -15.65 -2.63
C GLU A 166 -21.89 -14.61 -3.66
N ALA A 167 -21.63 -13.33 -3.42
CA ALA A 167 -22.13 -12.25 -4.27
C ALA A 167 -21.22 -11.91 -5.45
N ASN A 168 -20.12 -12.67 -5.63
CA ASN A 168 -19.12 -12.47 -6.68
C ASN A 168 -18.58 -11.04 -6.72
N LEU A 169 -18.17 -10.53 -5.55
CA LEU A 169 -17.54 -9.22 -5.41
C LEU A 169 -16.37 -9.07 -6.38
N ARG A 170 -16.36 -7.96 -7.11
CA ARG A 170 -15.33 -7.60 -8.08
C ARG A 170 -14.86 -6.17 -7.89
N VAL A 171 -13.57 -5.95 -8.15
CA VAL A 171 -13.00 -4.63 -8.31
C VAL A 171 -12.46 -4.55 -9.73
N GLN A 172 -13.03 -3.65 -10.51
CA GLN A 172 -12.62 -3.42 -11.90
C GLN A 172 -12.06 -2.00 -12.03
N LEU A 173 -11.07 -1.82 -12.89
CA LEU A 173 -10.48 -0.51 -13.17
C LEU A 173 -10.67 -0.17 -14.65
N TRP A 174 -11.17 1.04 -14.91
CA TRP A 174 -11.47 1.53 -16.26
C TRP A 174 -10.70 2.83 -16.54
N GLN A 175 -9.95 2.88 -17.64
CA GLN A 175 -9.31 4.09 -18.15
C GLN A 175 -10.35 4.92 -18.90
N THR A 176 -10.58 6.17 -18.49
CA THR A 176 -11.57 7.01 -19.16
C THR A 176 -11.00 7.67 -20.41
N ILE A 177 -11.89 8.09 -21.31
CA ILE A 177 -11.49 8.87 -22.50
C ILE A 177 -10.81 10.19 -22.13
N ARG A 178 -11.03 10.74 -20.94
CA ARG A 178 -10.40 12.00 -20.48
C ARG A 178 -8.88 11.91 -20.50
N SER A 179 -8.32 10.80 -20.02
CA SER A 179 -6.88 10.57 -20.07
C SER A 179 -6.40 10.52 -21.52
N LEU A 180 -7.11 9.78 -22.38
CA LEU A 180 -6.75 9.62 -23.79
C LEU A 180 -6.84 10.92 -24.59
N LEU A 181 -7.71 11.85 -24.17
CA LEU A 181 -7.86 13.17 -24.77
C LEU A 181 -6.81 14.18 -24.27
N SER A 182 -5.94 13.80 -23.32
CA SER A 182 -4.80 14.63 -22.95
C SER A 182 -3.87 14.81 -24.15
N SER A 183 -3.87 16.01 -24.73
CA SER A 183 -2.96 16.39 -25.82
C SER A 183 -1.52 16.53 -25.35
N TYR A 184 -1.29 16.53 -24.04
CA TYR A 184 0.05 16.59 -23.49
C TYR A 184 0.74 15.24 -23.70
N ALA A 185 1.84 15.25 -24.44
CA ALA A 185 2.75 14.11 -24.56
C ALA A 185 3.99 14.43 -23.73
N PRO A 186 4.18 13.81 -22.55
CA PRO A 186 5.37 14.03 -21.76
C PRO A 186 6.61 13.64 -22.57
N PRO A 187 7.75 14.33 -22.38
CA PRO A 187 8.99 13.98 -23.05
C PRO A 187 9.42 12.54 -22.66
N PRO A 188 10.03 11.80 -23.60
CA PRO A 188 10.56 10.47 -23.29
C PRO A 188 11.67 10.59 -22.25
N LEU A 189 11.58 9.78 -21.20
CA LEU A 189 12.57 9.69 -20.13
C LEU A 189 13.48 8.47 -20.31
N ALA A 190 12.90 7.30 -20.62
CA ALA A 190 13.65 6.06 -20.82
C ALA A 190 12.95 5.15 -21.83
N THR A 191 13.73 4.32 -22.52
CA THR A 191 13.23 3.23 -23.37
C THR A 191 13.77 1.91 -22.84
N PHE A 192 12.94 0.88 -22.75
CA PHE A 192 13.25 -0.45 -22.24
C PHE A 192 13.23 -1.45 -23.40
N ASP A 193 14.31 -2.23 -23.52
CA ASP A 193 14.55 -3.22 -24.59
C ASP A 193 14.27 -2.70 -26.00
N GLY A 194 14.42 -1.38 -26.21
CA GLY A 194 14.16 -0.71 -27.49
C GLY A 194 12.69 -0.65 -27.95
N TRP A 195 11.74 -1.18 -27.18
CA TRP A 195 10.33 -1.27 -27.62
C TRP A 195 9.34 -0.51 -26.75
N LEU A 196 9.63 -0.33 -25.45
CA LEU A 196 8.73 0.33 -24.52
C LEU A 196 9.33 1.65 -24.02
N THR A 197 8.66 2.77 -24.27
CA THR A 197 9.13 4.09 -23.88
C THR A 197 8.28 4.66 -22.76
N LEU A 198 8.93 5.01 -21.65
CA LEU A 198 8.40 5.80 -20.56
C LEU A 198 8.58 7.29 -20.88
N GLY A 199 7.49 8.05 -20.84
CA GLY A 199 7.48 9.51 -20.83
C GLY A 199 7.01 10.04 -19.48
N LEU A 200 7.69 11.08 -18.99
CA LEU A 200 7.41 11.73 -17.71
C LEU A 200 7.42 13.26 -17.87
N ALA A 201 6.43 13.95 -17.31
CA ALA A 201 6.44 15.42 -17.34
C ALA A 201 7.61 15.98 -16.50
N PRO A 202 8.26 17.09 -16.91
CA PRO A 202 9.42 17.63 -16.19
C PRO A 202 9.17 17.93 -14.70
N ASP A 203 7.95 18.37 -14.36
CA ASP A 203 7.55 18.74 -13.00
C ASP A 203 6.60 17.69 -12.37
N ALA A 204 6.58 16.46 -12.90
CA ALA A 204 5.66 15.41 -12.44
C ALA A 204 6.00 14.87 -11.03
N LEU A 205 7.25 15.04 -10.59
CA LEU A 205 7.73 14.46 -9.35
C LEU A 205 7.61 15.46 -8.20
N PRO A 206 7.00 15.07 -7.07
CA PRO A 206 7.05 15.90 -5.88
C PRO A 206 8.45 15.88 -5.27
N ASP A 207 8.97 17.06 -4.90
CA ASP A 207 10.29 17.17 -4.27
C ASP A 207 10.34 16.58 -2.85
N GLN A 208 9.18 16.45 -2.20
CA GLN A 208 9.04 16.06 -0.80
C GLN A 208 7.81 15.20 -0.55
N VAL A 209 7.89 14.32 0.45
CA VAL A 209 6.77 13.52 0.95
C VAL A 209 6.93 13.27 2.45
N THR A 210 5.84 13.31 3.21
CA THR A 210 5.91 12.97 4.65
C THR A 210 5.83 11.45 4.83
N GLY A 211 6.65 10.89 5.72
CA GLY A 211 6.54 9.46 6.07
C GLY A 211 5.10 9.10 6.51
N GLY A 212 4.55 8.02 5.94
CA GLY A 212 3.16 7.61 6.13
C GLY A 212 2.19 8.14 5.07
N GLN A 213 2.65 8.99 4.14
CA GLN A 213 1.88 9.44 2.98
C GLN A 213 2.33 8.71 1.70
N SER A 214 1.62 8.96 0.60
CA SER A 214 1.95 8.41 -0.70
C SER A 214 2.52 9.46 -1.65
N LEU A 215 3.42 9.02 -2.51
CA LEU A 215 3.87 9.72 -3.70
C LEU A 215 2.94 9.36 -4.84
N ASP A 216 2.24 10.33 -5.44
CA ASP A 216 1.39 10.15 -6.62
C ASP A 216 2.00 10.89 -7.81
N ILE A 217 2.20 10.19 -8.93
CA ILE A 217 2.82 10.74 -10.14
C ILE A 217 1.83 10.57 -11.28
N ALA A 218 1.09 11.63 -11.58
CA ALA A 218 -0.06 11.58 -12.48
C ALA A 218 0.33 11.52 -13.96
N ASP A 219 1.31 12.33 -14.38
CA ASP A 219 1.62 12.57 -15.79
C ASP A 219 2.68 11.60 -16.32
N VAL A 220 2.30 10.32 -16.35
CA VAL A 220 3.14 9.20 -16.80
C VAL A 220 2.49 8.52 -18.00
N ARG A 221 3.26 8.43 -19.08
CA ARG A 221 2.81 7.83 -20.34
C ARG A 221 3.76 6.75 -20.80
N TRP A 222 3.19 5.65 -21.24
CA TRP A 222 3.87 4.52 -21.84
C TRP A 222 3.52 4.46 -23.32
N THR A 223 4.52 4.29 -24.16
CA THR A 223 4.33 4.17 -25.62
C THR A 223 5.16 3.03 -26.15
N ARG A 224 4.68 2.41 -27.22
CA ARG A 224 5.49 1.52 -28.05
C ARG A 224 5.23 1.76 -29.53
N PRO A 225 6.21 1.49 -30.42
CA PRO A 225 5.97 1.50 -31.85
C PRO A 225 4.92 0.45 -32.24
N PRO A 226 3.93 0.77 -33.10
CA PRO A 226 2.89 -0.17 -33.52
C PRO A 226 3.44 -1.40 -34.27
N GLU A 227 4.62 -1.28 -34.88
CA GLU A 227 5.30 -2.35 -35.60
C GLU A 227 6.00 -3.38 -34.70
N LEU A 228 6.24 -3.07 -33.42
CA LEU A 228 6.87 -3.99 -32.47
C LEU A 228 5.80 -4.68 -31.64
N ALA A 229 5.89 -6.00 -31.51
CA ALA A 229 4.99 -6.74 -30.62
C ALA A 229 5.17 -6.27 -29.17
N GLY A 230 4.05 -5.93 -28.52
CA GLY A 230 4.09 -5.68 -27.08
C GLY A 230 4.23 -6.97 -26.27
N GLN A 231 4.54 -6.82 -24.99
CA GLN A 231 4.77 -7.93 -24.06
C GLN A 231 4.11 -7.61 -22.71
N ASP A 232 3.73 -8.64 -21.97
CA ASP A 232 3.28 -8.50 -20.58
C ASP A 232 4.50 -8.11 -19.72
N VAL A 233 4.42 -6.95 -19.07
CA VAL A 233 5.48 -6.43 -18.22
C VAL A 233 4.89 -5.88 -16.93
N ALA A 234 5.67 -5.96 -15.86
CA ALA A 234 5.37 -5.29 -14.60
C ALA A 234 6.38 -4.16 -14.34
N ILE A 235 5.98 -3.23 -13.50
CA ILE A 235 6.77 -2.08 -13.08
C ILE A 235 6.94 -2.15 -11.56
N SER A 236 8.15 -1.86 -11.09
CA SER A 236 8.47 -1.72 -9.66
C SER A 236 8.98 -0.29 -9.43
N LEU A 237 8.19 0.52 -8.71
CA LEU A 237 8.58 1.85 -8.28
C LEU A 237 9.19 1.76 -6.88
N ARG A 238 10.40 2.29 -6.70
CA ARG A 238 11.21 2.09 -5.50
C ARG A 238 11.76 3.40 -4.97
N LEU A 239 11.68 3.58 -3.65
CA LEU A 239 12.38 4.65 -2.93
C LEU A 239 13.71 4.07 -2.42
N VAL A 240 14.82 4.55 -2.96
CA VAL A 240 16.16 3.97 -2.73
C VAL A 240 17.08 5.02 -2.10
N ASN A 241 17.77 4.66 -1.03
CA ASN A 241 18.75 5.57 -0.41
C ASN A 241 20.10 5.54 -1.15
N GLU A 242 21.03 6.40 -0.76
CA GLU A 242 22.36 6.53 -1.35
C GLU A 242 23.24 5.27 -1.22
N THR A 243 22.86 4.33 -0.34
CA THR A 243 23.53 3.03 -0.19
C THR A 243 22.93 1.93 -1.06
N GLY A 244 21.89 2.23 -1.85
CA GLY A 244 21.18 1.27 -2.70
C GLY A 244 20.10 0.47 -1.97
N GLU A 245 19.77 0.82 -0.73
CA GLU A 245 18.74 0.13 0.05
C GLU A 245 17.34 0.63 -0.33
N VAL A 246 16.41 -0.31 -0.55
CA VAL A 246 15.01 -0.01 -0.86
C VAL A 246 14.22 0.19 0.43
N TRP A 247 13.67 1.40 0.62
CA TRP A 247 12.88 1.78 1.80
C TRP A 247 11.37 1.67 1.59
N ALA A 248 10.92 1.84 0.35
CA ALA A 248 9.55 1.60 -0.08
C ALA A 248 9.56 1.03 -1.50
N ALA A 249 8.65 0.11 -1.81
CA ALA A 249 8.44 -0.36 -3.16
C ALA A 249 6.95 -0.60 -3.43
N SER A 250 6.54 -0.43 -4.67
CA SER A 250 5.22 -0.80 -5.18
C SER A 250 5.39 -1.47 -6.54
N ASP A 251 4.68 -2.57 -6.75
CA ASP A 251 4.74 -3.38 -7.96
C ASP A 251 3.36 -3.43 -8.62
N GLU A 252 3.31 -3.15 -9.92
CA GLU A 252 2.06 -3.15 -10.70
C GLU A 252 2.28 -3.77 -12.08
N ARG A 253 1.29 -4.47 -12.62
CA ARG A 253 1.28 -4.84 -14.05
C ARG A 253 1.05 -3.58 -14.89
N LEU A 254 1.82 -3.43 -15.97
CA LEU A 254 1.58 -2.36 -16.93
C LEU A 254 0.29 -2.65 -17.69
N GLY A 255 -0.70 -1.76 -17.57
CA GLY A 255 -2.03 -1.97 -18.15
C GLY A 255 -2.95 -2.88 -17.34
N GLY A 256 -2.55 -3.31 -16.14
CA GLY A 256 -3.37 -4.21 -15.31
C GLY A 256 -3.51 -5.61 -15.91
N ASN A 257 -4.59 -6.33 -15.58
CA ASN A 257 -4.81 -7.71 -16.01
C ASN A 257 -5.80 -7.88 -17.18
N GLN A 258 -6.43 -6.80 -17.64
CA GLN A 258 -7.36 -6.81 -18.77
C GLN A 258 -6.76 -6.18 -20.03
N LEU A 259 -5.83 -5.23 -19.90
CA LEU A 259 -5.23 -4.60 -21.07
C LEU A 259 -4.10 -5.47 -21.63
N ASP A 260 -4.23 -5.86 -22.89
CA ASP A 260 -3.14 -6.52 -23.60
C ASP A 260 -2.16 -5.46 -24.14
N MET A 261 -1.02 -5.31 -23.48
CA MET A 261 0.07 -4.45 -23.96
C MET A 261 0.64 -4.92 -25.30
N GLY A 262 0.40 -6.17 -25.70
CA GLY A 262 0.63 -6.71 -27.04
C GLY A 262 -0.09 -5.94 -28.16
N ASP A 263 -1.27 -5.39 -27.86
CA ASP A 263 -2.13 -4.65 -28.81
C ASP A 263 -2.17 -3.14 -28.52
N ALA A 264 -2.02 -2.72 -27.26
CA ALA A 264 -2.00 -1.30 -26.89
C ALA A 264 -0.66 -0.63 -27.25
N THR A 265 -0.70 0.49 -27.98
CA THR A 265 0.51 1.26 -28.36
C THR A 265 0.76 2.48 -27.48
N LEU A 266 -0.22 2.84 -26.66
CA LEU A 266 -0.25 4.03 -25.81
C LEU A 266 -1.02 3.68 -24.53
N LEU A 267 -0.47 4.02 -23.37
CA LEU A 267 -1.11 3.85 -22.08
C LEU A 267 -0.70 4.99 -21.14
N ASP A 268 -1.67 5.69 -20.55
CA ASP A 268 -1.43 6.57 -19.42
C ASP A 268 -1.66 5.78 -18.13
N GLN A 269 -0.59 5.50 -17.41
CA GLN A 269 -0.65 4.81 -16.12
C GLN A 269 0.11 5.62 -15.09
N PRO A 270 -0.61 6.40 -14.25
CA PRO A 270 -0.04 7.07 -13.10
C PRO A 270 0.70 6.09 -12.19
N LEU A 271 1.79 6.56 -11.59
CA LEU A 271 2.56 5.77 -10.62
C LEU A 271 2.23 6.19 -9.21
N HIS A 272 2.47 5.28 -8.26
CA HIS A 272 2.33 5.59 -6.85
C HIS A 272 3.18 4.72 -5.97
N LEU A 273 3.58 5.33 -4.87
CA LEU A 273 4.36 4.66 -3.85
C LEU A 273 3.90 5.13 -2.48
N THR A 274 3.37 4.22 -1.67
CA THR A 274 3.14 4.49 -0.26
C THR A 274 4.47 4.49 0.47
N VAL A 275 4.81 5.60 1.12
CA VAL A 275 6.03 5.74 1.92
C VAL A 275 5.71 5.34 3.36
N PRO A 276 6.34 4.29 3.92
CA PRO A 276 6.05 3.87 5.29
C PRO A 276 6.20 4.99 6.32
N ALA A 277 5.35 4.96 7.34
CA ALA A 277 5.50 5.85 8.48
C ALA A 277 6.84 5.59 9.19
N GLY A 278 7.56 6.66 9.51
CA GLY A 278 8.92 6.59 10.05
C GLY A 278 10.01 6.31 9.03
N THR A 279 9.74 6.22 7.72
CA THR A 279 10.82 6.24 6.73
C THR A 279 11.73 7.44 7.00
N PRO A 280 13.05 7.24 7.15
CA PRO A 280 13.92 8.29 7.65
C PRO A 280 13.92 9.53 6.77
N PRO A 281 13.98 10.72 7.37
CA PRO A 281 13.83 11.98 6.65
C PRO A 281 15.13 12.44 5.98
N ILE A 282 15.59 11.63 5.03
CA ILE A 282 16.73 11.89 4.18
C ILE A 282 16.28 12.03 2.71
N ARG A 283 17.25 12.21 1.82
CA ARG A 283 17.03 12.23 0.38
C ARG A 283 17.13 10.81 -0.18
N TYR A 284 16.20 10.48 -1.07
CA TYR A 284 16.16 9.19 -1.77
C TYR A 284 16.10 9.43 -3.27
N ASP A 285 16.62 8.46 -4.03
CA ASP A 285 16.35 8.32 -5.45
C ASP A 285 15.04 7.56 -5.62
N LEU A 286 14.14 8.11 -6.45
CA LEU A 286 12.94 7.42 -6.89
C LEU A 286 13.27 6.66 -8.17
N MET A 287 13.34 5.34 -8.07
CA MET A 287 13.82 4.45 -9.12
C MET A 287 12.67 3.61 -9.68
N LEU A 288 12.68 3.40 -11.00
CA LEU A 288 11.72 2.54 -11.69
C LEU A 288 12.46 1.37 -12.35
N VAL A 289 11.94 0.17 -12.15
CA VAL A 289 12.34 -1.06 -12.84
C VAL A 289 11.16 -1.53 -13.67
N VAL A 290 11.40 -1.89 -14.93
CA VAL A 290 10.44 -2.64 -15.75
C VAL A 290 10.97 -4.07 -15.83
N TYR A 291 10.11 -5.07 -15.63
CA TYR A 291 10.53 -6.46 -15.58
C TYR A 291 9.48 -7.41 -16.15
N ASP A 292 9.92 -8.60 -16.55
CA ASP A 292 9.04 -9.69 -16.95
C ASP A 292 8.37 -10.29 -15.69
N PRO A 293 7.03 -10.25 -15.56
CA PRO A 293 6.33 -10.68 -14.35
C PRO A 293 6.36 -12.20 -14.11
N LEU A 294 6.75 -13.00 -15.11
CA LEU A 294 6.88 -14.46 -15.00
C LEU A 294 8.27 -14.87 -14.51
N THR A 295 9.31 -14.19 -14.98
CA THR A 295 10.71 -14.54 -14.66
C THR A 295 11.30 -13.68 -13.55
N GLY A 296 10.81 -12.46 -13.37
CA GLY A 296 11.37 -11.45 -12.47
C GLY A 296 12.60 -10.72 -13.04
N GLU A 297 13.01 -11.04 -14.26
CA GLU A 297 14.18 -10.43 -14.90
C GLU A 297 13.87 -8.99 -15.37
N PRO A 298 14.74 -8.01 -15.10
CA PRO A 298 14.55 -6.65 -15.55
C PRO A 298 14.75 -6.51 -17.06
N LEU A 299 13.98 -5.61 -17.69
CA LEU A 299 14.22 -5.14 -19.04
C LEU A 299 15.29 -4.05 -19.00
N ALA A 300 16.24 -4.10 -19.93
CA ALA A 300 17.37 -3.18 -19.94
C ALA A 300 16.98 -1.83 -20.56
N THR A 301 17.45 -0.74 -19.98
CA THR A 301 17.29 0.59 -20.58
C THR A 301 18.10 0.67 -21.88
N THR A 302 17.61 1.45 -22.83
CA THR A 302 18.24 1.67 -24.14
C THR A 302 18.63 3.14 -24.25
N PRO A 303 19.89 3.46 -24.62
CA PRO A 303 20.96 2.56 -25.05
C PRO A 303 21.86 2.04 -23.91
N ASP A 304 21.64 2.49 -22.66
CA ASP A 304 22.62 2.37 -21.57
C ASP A 304 22.76 0.93 -21.00
N GLY A 305 21.76 0.08 -21.23
CA GLY A 305 21.75 -1.31 -20.78
C GLY A 305 21.58 -1.49 -19.27
N ALA A 306 21.03 -0.49 -18.56
CA ALA A 306 20.83 -0.57 -17.11
C ALA A 306 19.49 -1.21 -16.76
N ASP A 307 19.40 -1.92 -15.64
CA ASP A 307 18.18 -2.62 -15.21
C ASP A 307 17.11 -1.69 -14.61
N SER A 308 17.38 -0.38 -14.57
CA SER A 308 16.51 0.61 -13.93
C SER A 308 16.75 2.02 -14.46
N VAL A 309 15.81 2.92 -14.17
CA VAL A 309 15.94 4.36 -14.40
C VAL A 309 15.62 5.12 -13.12
N VAL A 310 16.42 6.14 -12.80
CA VAL A 310 16.11 7.11 -11.73
C VAL A 310 15.18 8.17 -12.31
N LEU A 311 13.96 8.25 -11.77
CA LEU A 311 12.97 9.26 -12.18
C LEU A 311 13.37 10.65 -11.66
N GLY A 312 13.87 10.70 -10.42
CA GLY A 312 14.29 11.92 -9.75
C GLY A 312 14.58 11.67 -8.28
N GLN A 313 14.72 12.74 -7.50
CA GLN A 313 15.02 12.65 -6.07
C GLN A 313 13.86 13.19 -5.24
N VAL A 314 13.56 12.50 -4.14
CA VAL A 314 12.50 12.86 -3.21
C VAL A 314 13.11 12.98 -1.80
N THR A 315 12.78 14.06 -1.10
CA THR A 315 13.13 14.19 0.32
C THR A 315 11.97 13.70 1.19
N VAL A 316 12.22 12.69 2.02
CA VAL A 316 11.21 12.30 3.02
C VAL A 316 11.25 13.30 4.17
N LEU A 317 10.09 13.73 4.64
CA LEU A 317 9.93 14.63 5.77
C LEU A 317 9.61 13.86 7.05
N PRO A 318 10.05 14.38 8.22
CA PRO A 318 9.72 13.81 9.53
C PRO A 318 8.22 13.64 9.74
N THR A 319 7.84 12.62 10.50
CA THR A 319 6.45 12.39 10.91
C THR A 319 6.38 12.00 12.37
N THR A 320 5.28 12.38 13.03
CA THR A 320 4.97 11.96 14.41
C THR A 320 3.84 10.91 14.44
N GLN A 321 3.28 10.58 13.27
CA GLN A 321 2.13 9.69 13.17
C GLN A 321 2.57 8.22 13.18
N SER A 322 2.26 7.51 14.25
CA SER A 322 2.47 6.06 14.36
C SER A 322 1.14 5.32 14.32
N THR A 323 1.14 4.15 13.67
CA THR A 323 0.06 3.16 13.75
C THR A 323 0.07 2.42 15.09
N ALA A 324 1.22 2.36 15.78
CA ALA A 324 1.36 1.72 17.08
C ALA A 324 0.82 2.62 18.20
N SER A 325 -0.18 2.12 18.93
CA SER A 325 -0.83 2.88 20.00
C SER A 325 -0.02 2.95 21.31
N ARG A 326 0.92 2.03 21.53
CA ARG A 326 1.73 1.93 22.75
C ARG A 326 3.14 1.41 22.44
N PRO A 327 4.18 1.91 23.14
CA PRO A 327 5.52 1.38 22.99
C PRO A 327 5.66 -0.03 23.58
N LEU A 328 6.49 -0.84 22.94
CA LEU A 328 6.98 -2.13 23.46
C LEU A 328 7.92 -1.93 24.66
N ALA A 329 8.71 -0.87 24.63
CA ALA A 329 9.72 -0.56 25.64
C ALA A 329 9.98 0.95 25.69
N ASP A 330 10.15 1.50 26.89
CA ASP A 330 10.40 2.93 27.10
C ASP A 330 11.78 3.13 27.74
N PHE A 331 12.74 3.64 26.96
CA PHE A 331 14.12 3.93 27.36
C PHE A 331 14.29 5.37 27.90
N GLY A 332 13.19 6.06 28.22
CA GLY A 332 13.20 7.47 28.59
C GLY A 332 13.29 8.36 27.36
N ALA A 333 14.52 8.55 26.85
CA ALA A 333 14.78 9.42 25.70
C ALA A 333 14.30 8.85 24.36
N LEU A 334 14.10 7.53 24.28
CA LEU A 334 13.58 6.82 23.13
C LEU A 334 12.51 5.82 23.56
N GLN A 335 11.48 5.71 22.74
CA GLN A 335 10.43 4.71 22.90
C GLN A 335 10.48 3.75 21.72
N LEU A 336 10.58 2.46 22.01
CA LEU A 336 10.52 1.41 20.99
C LEU A 336 9.06 1.12 20.69
N MET A 337 8.58 1.55 19.53
CA MET A 337 7.18 1.40 19.10
C MET A 337 6.94 0.02 18.47
N GLU A 338 7.85 -0.42 17.61
CA GLU A 338 7.81 -1.72 16.95
C GLU A 338 9.22 -2.31 16.89
N ALA A 339 9.33 -3.64 16.95
CA ALA A 339 10.58 -4.35 16.74
C ALA A 339 10.27 -5.66 16.04
N THR A 340 10.79 -5.84 14.83
CA THR A 340 10.47 -6.99 13.99
C THR A 340 11.70 -7.58 13.33
N SER A 341 11.63 -8.88 13.05
CA SER A 341 12.57 -9.58 12.20
C SER A 341 11.82 -10.70 11.46
N PRO A 342 11.91 -10.76 10.12
CA PRO A 342 11.32 -11.86 9.36
C PRO A 342 12.02 -13.19 9.63
N ALA A 343 13.28 -13.16 10.07
CA ALA A 343 14.06 -14.36 10.39
C ALA A 343 13.49 -15.03 11.65
N SER A 344 13.24 -16.33 11.56
CA SER A 344 12.88 -17.17 12.72
C SER A 344 13.85 -18.35 12.89
N VAL A 345 14.45 -18.78 11.78
CA VAL A 345 15.49 -19.80 11.72
C VAL A 345 16.58 -19.28 10.79
N VAL A 346 17.85 -19.38 11.21
CA VAL A 346 19.02 -18.98 10.40
C VAL A 346 20.15 -20.01 10.58
N SER A 347 21.14 -19.97 9.71
CA SER A 347 22.37 -20.75 9.84
C SER A 347 23.48 -19.90 10.45
N ALA A 348 24.50 -20.55 11.02
CA ALA A 348 25.72 -19.86 11.38
C ALA A 348 26.34 -19.20 10.13
N GLY A 349 26.72 -17.92 10.24
CA GLY A 349 27.18 -17.14 9.10
C GLY A 349 26.07 -16.44 8.31
N ASP A 350 24.79 -16.56 8.67
CA ASP A 350 23.73 -15.73 8.08
C ASP A 350 23.69 -14.33 8.71
N SER A 351 22.91 -13.44 8.12
CA SER A 351 22.61 -12.13 8.69
C SER A 351 21.12 -12.06 9.08
N ILE A 352 20.83 -11.58 10.28
CA ILE A 352 19.47 -11.39 10.80
C ILE A 352 19.03 -9.95 10.49
N PRO A 353 18.06 -9.73 9.59
CA PRO A 353 17.41 -8.42 9.43
C PRO A 353 16.64 -8.04 10.69
N VAL A 354 16.83 -6.83 11.18
CA VAL A 354 16.08 -6.27 12.30
C VAL A 354 15.57 -4.89 11.90
N GLU A 355 14.26 -4.69 11.98
CA GLU A 355 13.63 -3.39 11.77
C GLU A 355 13.01 -2.92 13.07
N LEU A 356 13.39 -1.72 13.49
CA LEU A 356 12.95 -1.05 14.71
C LEU A 356 12.17 0.20 14.31
N LEU A 357 11.04 0.46 14.95
CA LEU A 357 10.37 1.75 14.87
C LEU A 357 10.55 2.44 16.22
N TRP A 358 11.30 3.53 16.21
CA TRP A 358 11.54 4.35 17.38
C TRP A 358 10.64 5.58 17.37
N ARG A 359 10.37 6.12 18.55
CA ARG A 359 9.81 7.46 18.77
C ARG A 359 10.71 8.22 19.75
N SER A 360 11.10 9.45 19.41
CA SER A 360 11.76 10.34 20.37
C SER A 360 10.78 10.77 21.47
N ASP A 361 11.30 11.10 22.65
CA ASP A 361 10.47 11.68 23.70
C ASP A 361 10.03 13.13 23.36
N GLN A 362 9.32 13.79 24.30
CA GLN A 362 8.87 15.17 24.11
C GLN A 362 10.01 16.20 24.09
N GLY A 363 11.21 15.82 24.48
CA GLY A 363 12.44 16.60 24.33
C GLY A 363 13.22 16.14 23.10
N MET A 364 14.01 17.04 22.52
CA MET A 364 15.02 16.59 21.57
C MET A 364 16.10 15.82 22.34
N THR A 365 16.52 14.67 21.81
CA THR A 365 17.66 13.92 22.38
C THR A 365 18.89 14.83 22.38
N SER A 366 19.35 15.24 23.56
CA SER A 366 20.46 16.18 23.69
C SER A 366 21.83 15.55 23.44
N GLN A 367 21.88 14.22 23.32
CA GLN A 367 23.08 13.45 23.03
C GLN A 367 22.82 12.37 21.98
N PRO A 368 23.84 12.03 21.16
CA PRO A 368 23.74 10.91 20.24
C PRO A 368 23.64 9.59 21.03
N LEU A 369 22.74 8.72 20.60
CA LEU A 369 22.53 7.39 21.17
C LEU A 369 22.99 6.31 20.20
N VAL A 370 23.57 5.25 20.75
CA VAL A 370 23.95 4.06 19.99
C VAL A 370 22.93 2.96 20.29
N ILE A 371 22.36 2.40 19.22
CA ILE A 371 21.47 1.25 19.27
C ILE A 371 22.31 -0.02 19.31
N VAL A 372 21.93 -0.94 20.18
CA VAL A 372 22.63 -2.21 20.37
C VAL A 372 21.68 -3.36 20.14
N VAL A 373 21.93 -4.12 19.08
CA VAL A 373 21.18 -5.33 18.73
C VAL A 373 22.05 -6.53 19.04
N GLN A 374 21.55 -7.46 19.85
CA GLN A 374 22.33 -8.61 20.31
C GLN A 374 21.56 -9.90 20.18
N LEU A 375 22.32 -10.98 19.95
CA LEU A 375 21.85 -12.34 20.04
C LEU A 375 22.48 -12.96 21.30
N VAL A 376 21.65 -13.41 22.24
CA VAL A 376 22.09 -13.97 23.53
C VAL A 376 21.62 -15.41 23.69
N ASP A 377 22.46 -16.24 24.31
CA ASP A 377 22.10 -17.62 24.64
C ASP A 377 21.22 -17.71 25.90
N GLU A 378 20.82 -18.93 26.27
CA GLU A 378 19.99 -19.20 27.45
C GLU A 378 20.67 -18.78 28.77
N GLN A 379 21.99 -18.64 28.80
CA GLN A 379 22.76 -18.16 29.95
C GLN A 379 22.95 -16.63 29.93
N GLY A 380 22.41 -15.93 28.93
CA GLY A 380 22.52 -14.49 28.75
C GLY A 380 23.87 -14.04 28.18
N LYS A 381 24.69 -14.96 27.67
CA LYS A 381 25.94 -14.61 27.01
C LYS A 381 25.67 -14.13 25.58
N VAL A 382 26.21 -12.97 25.25
CA VAL A 382 26.16 -12.41 23.90
C VAL A 382 27.01 -13.27 22.96
N VAL A 383 26.38 -13.81 21.92
CA VAL A 383 27.05 -14.58 20.85
C VAL A 383 27.24 -13.76 19.58
N ALA A 384 26.37 -12.79 19.33
CA ALA A 384 26.51 -11.80 18.27
C ALA A 384 26.03 -10.44 18.78
N GLY A 385 26.68 -9.36 18.35
CA GLY A 385 26.30 -8.01 18.72
C GLY A 385 26.60 -7.03 17.60
N LEU A 386 25.75 -6.03 17.47
CA LEU A 386 25.88 -4.89 16.59
C LEU A 386 25.62 -3.63 17.40
N GLU A 387 26.49 -2.63 17.25
CA GLU A 387 26.36 -1.33 17.92
C GLU A 387 26.52 -0.24 16.88
N GLU A 388 25.42 0.47 16.58
CA GLU A 388 25.36 1.49 15.53
C GLU A 388 24.50 2.67 15.99
N GLU A 389 24.86 3.89 15.59
CA GLU A 389 23.89 4.99 15.63
C GLU A 389 22.78 4.74 14.60
N PRO A 390 21.55 5.27 14.80
CA PRO A 390 20.48 5.09 13.85
C PRO A 390 20.88 5.46 12.43
N LEU A 391 20.48 4.62 11.47
CA LEU A 391 20.86 4.74 10.06
C LEU A 391 22.38 4.81 9.85
N GLN A 392 23.16 4.11 10.67
CA GLN A 392 24.63 4.13 10.62
C GLN A 392 25.19 5.56 10.75
N GLY A 393 24.54 6.39 11.57
CA GLY A 393 24.94 7.78 11.84
C GLY A 393 24.51 8.80 10.80
N ARG A 394 23.74 8.41 9.77
CA ARG A 394 23.22 9.34 8.75
C ARG A 394 22.05 10.17 9.24
N TYR A 395 21.32 9.68 10.25
CA TYR A 395 20.26 10.42 10.91
C TYR A 395 20.30 10.19 12.44
N PRO A 396 21.31 10.77 13.12
CA PRO A 396 21.54 10.52 14.54
C PRO A 396 20.38 11.04 15.39
N THR A 397 20.20 10.49 16.59
CA THR A 397 19.09 10.85 17.50
C THR A 397 19.04 12.33 17.89
N THR A 398 20.14 13.07 17.74
CA THR A 398 20.22 14.53 17.96
C THR A 398 19.55 15.34 16.86
N SER A 399 19.30 14.75 15.69
CA SER A 399 18.59 15.37 14.57
C SER A 399 17.08 15.20 14.64
N TRP A 400 16.58 14.34 15.54
CA TRP A 400 15.16 14.00 15.63
C TRP A 400 14.39 15.14 16.31
N GLN A 401 13.21 15.43 15.77
CA GLN A 401 12.24 16.32 16.38
C GLN A 401 11.54 15.63 17.56
N ALA A 402 10.88 16.40 18.41
CA ALA A 402 10.08 15.84 19.51
C ALA A 402 8.93 14.98 18.96
N GLU A 403 8.73 13.80 19.56
CA GLU A 403 7.72 12.80 19.15
C GLU A 403 7.86 12.28 17.71
N GLU A 404 8.99 12.57 17.04
CA GLU A 404 9.30 12.05 15.72
C GLU A 404 9.44 10.53 15.78
N ILE A 405 8.88 9.85 14.78
CA ILE A 405 9.07 8.43 14.59
C ILE A 405 10.07 8.14 13.46
N VAL A 406 10.98 7.21 13.71
CA VAL A 406 12.02 6.84 12.76
C VAL A 406 12.17 5.32 12.73
N ARG A 407 12.12 4.76 11.53
CA ARG A 407 12.45 3.37 11.24
C ARG A 407 13.95 3.24 11.13
N ASP A 408 14.50 2.25 11.80
CA ASP A 408 15.92 1.97 11.87
C ASP A 408 16.15 0.49 11.54
N ARG A 409 17.01 0.24 10.56
CA ARG A 409 17.23 -1.09 9.99
C ARG A 409 18.66 -1.53 10.25
N HIS A 410 18.79 -2.73 10.81
CA HIS A 410 20.05 -3.33 11.18
C HIS A 410 20.20 -4.74 10.62
N TRP A 411 21.44 -5.14 10.38
CA TRP A 411 21.79 -6.46 9.86
C TRP A 411 22.77 -7.14 10.81
N LEU A 412 22.25 -7.92 11.77
CA LEU A 412 23.08 -8.59 12.76
C LEU A 412 23.72 -9.85 12.15
N ARG A 413 25.03 -9.83 11.95
CA ARG A 413 25.78 -10.98 11.43
C ARG A 413 25.95 -12.05 12.51
N VAL A 414 25.52 -13.28 12.22
CA VAL A 414 25.75 -14.45 13.08
C VAL A 414 27.15 -15.00 12.80
N PRO A 415 28.02 -15.18 13.81
CA PRO A 415 29.33 -15.80 13.62
C PRO A 415 29.23 -17.21 13.04
N VAL A 416 30.15 -17.56 12.15
CA VAL A 416 30.19 -18.87 11.44
C VAL A 416 30.41 -20.07 12.37
N ASN A 417 30.86 -19.84 13.60
CA ASN A 417 31.11 -20.84 14.62
C ASN A 417 30.07 -20.84 15.75
N THR A 418 28.94 -20.17 15.55
CA THR A 418 27.83 -20.19 16.51
C THR A 418 27.25 -21.59 16.56
N ALA A 419 27.07 -22.13 17.77
CA ALA A 419 26.50 -23.45 17.95
C ALA A 419 25.01 -23.45 17.54
N PRO A 420 24.47 -24.58 17.05
CA PRO A 420 23.04 -24.72 16.86
C PRO A 420 22.30 -24.60 18.19
N GLY A 421 21.13 -23.95 18.19
CA GLY A 421 20.36 -23.72 19.40
C GLY A 421 19.36 -22.57 19.30
N ALA A 422 18.60 -22.37 20.36
CA ALA A 422 17.69 -21.24 20.49
C ALA A 422 18.40 -20.05 21.14
N TYR A 423 18.27 -18.87 20.54
CA TYR A 423 18.88 -17.64 21.01
C TYR A 423 17.83 -16.53 21.09
N GLN A 424 17.96 -15.62 22.05
CA GLN A 424 17.10 -14.44 22.14
C GLN A 424 17.72 -13.27 21.39
N LEU A 425 16.96 -12.68 20.49
CA LEU A 425 17.28 -11.42 19.85
C LEU A 425 16.76 -10.28 20.74
N ILE A 426 17.66 -9.41 21.17
CA ILE A 426 17.36 -8.29 22.08
C ILE A 426 17.87 -6.97 21.49
N VAL A 427 17.27 -5.87 21.94
CA VAL A 427 17.69 -4.50 21.59
C VAL A 427 17.82 -3.64 22.84
N GLY A 428 18.87 -2.84 22.91
CA GLY A 428 19.06 -1.80 23.91
C GLY A 428 19.64 -0.53 23.28
N ALA A 429 19.88 0.48 24.09
CA ALA A 429 20.52 1.71 23.66
C ALA A 429 21.41 2.29 24.77
N TYR A 430 22.39 3.12 24.41
CA TYR A 430 23.26 3.80 25.37
C TYR A 430 23.73 5.17 24.85
N GLY A 431 24.15 6.07 25.75
CA GLY A 431 24.71 7.38 25.38
C GLY A 431 26.08 7.27 24.72
N ALA A 432 26.26 7.81 23.51
CA ALA A 432 27.51 7.60 22.76
C ALA A 432 28.75 8.18 23.47
N ALA A 433 28.57 9.23 24.28
CA ALA A 433 29.65 9.93 24.98
C ALA A 433 30.07 9.26 26.29
N ASP A 434 29.11 8.85 27.13
CA ASP A 434 29.33 8.29 28.47
C ASP A 434 29.30 6.76 28.49
N ARG A 435 28.76 6.14 27.43
CA ARG A 435 28.46 4.71 27.32
C ARG A 435 27.51 4.19 28.41
N GLU A 436 26.70 5.07 28.99
CA GLU A 436 25.72 4.68 29.99
C GLU A 436 24.52 4.00 29.31
N ARG A 437 24.20 2.78 29.75
CA ARG A 437 23.06 1.99 29.24
C ARG A 437 21.75 2.63 29.66
N LEU A 438 20.88 2.87 28.70
CA LEU A 438 19.53 3.37 28.97
C LEU A 438 18.70 2.27 29.63
N GLN A 439 18.10 2.59 30.77
CA GLN A 439 17.15 1.69 31.43
C GLN A 439 15.81 1.75 30.70
N THR A 440 15.24 0.59 30.44
CA THR A 440 13.92 0.45 29.84
C THR A 440 12.88 -0.08 30.81
N ARG A 441 11.66 0.44 30.67
CA ARG A 441 10.46 -0.12 31.31
C ARG A 441 9.66 -0.90 30.29
N SER A 442 9.38 -2.18 30.58
CA SER A 442 8.62 -3.07 29.69
C SER A 442 7.52 -3.86 30.42
N GLY A 443 6.59 -4.42 29.63
CA GLY A 443 5.48 -5.26 30.10
C GLY A 443 4.21 -4.49 30.52
N PRO A 444 3.09 -5.19 30.79
CA PRO A 444 1.87 -4.54 31.24
C PRO A 444 2.15 -3.75 32.54
N PHE A 445 1.82 -2.46 32.53
CA PHE A 445 2.06 -1.50 33.62
C PHE A 445 3.54 -1.07 33.85
N GLY A 446 4.50 -1.44 32.99
CA GLY A 446 5.87 -0.92 33.04
C GLY A 446 6.69 -1.32 34.27
N LEU A 447 6.37 -2.47 34.89
CA LEU A 447 6.95 -2.92 36.17
C LEU A 447 8.28 -3.70 36.01
N ARG A 448 8.70 -4.04 34.78
CA ARG A 448 10.00 -4.68 34.54
C ARG A 448 11.01 -3.62 34.11
N SER A 449 12.05 -3.43 34.92
CA SER A 449 13.24 -2.67 34.56
C SER A 449 14.28 -3.61 33.96
N SER A 450 14.82 -3.27 32.81
CA SER A 450 15.95 -3.93 32.17
C SER A 450 16.77 -2.87 31.43
N ASP A 451 17.93 -3.18 30.88
CA ASP A 451 18.68 -2.30 29.96
C ASP A 451 18.42 -2.64 28.47
N HIS A 452 17.54 -3.60 28.22
CA HIS A 452 17.16 -4.08 26.90
C HIS A 452 15.71 -4.55 26.84
N ALA A 453 15.18 -4.62 25.62
CA ALA A 453 13.90 -5.21 25.25
C ALA A 453 14.13 -6.47 24.41
N ALA A 454 13.33 -7.52 24.66
CA ALA A 454 13.35 -8.72 23.82
C ALA A 454 12.53 -8.50 22.54
N ILE A 455 13.09 -8.89 21.40
CA ILE A 455 12.40 -8.85 20.10
C ILE A 455 11.71 -10.20 19.87
N LYS A 456 12.48 -11.28 19.75
CA LYS A 456 11.99 -12.65 19.55
C LYS A 456 13.10 -13.68 19.73
N THR A 457 12.72 -14.95 19.76
CA THR A 457 13.65 -16.08 19.69
C THR A 457 14.01 -16.41 18.24
N ILE A 458 15.28 -16.72 17.99
CA ILE A 458 15.84 -17.17 16.71
C ILE A 458 16.46 -18.55 16.92
N GLU A 459 16.12 -19.50 16.03
CA GLU A 459 16.74 -20.83 16.00
C GLU A 459 17.95 -20.81 15.05
N ILE A 460 19.12 -21.23 15.53
CA ILE A 460 20.32 -21.43 14.71
C ILE A 460 20.49 -22.91 14.40
N ARG A 461 20.77 -23.24 13.13
CA ARG A 461 21.02 -24.60 12.64
C ARG A 461 22.44 -24.82 12.15
#